data_AF-A0A2R7T9F1-F1
#
_entry.id   AF-A0A2R7T9F1-F1
#
_cell.length_a   1.000
_cell.length_b   1.000
_cell.length_c   1.000
_cell.angle_alpha   90.00
_cell.angle_beta   90.00
_cell.angle_gamma   90.00
#
_symmetry.space_group_name_H-M   'P 1'
#
loop_
_entity.id
_entity.type
_entity.pdbx_description
1 polymer ?
#
loop_
_entity_poly.entity_id
_entity_poly.type
_entity_poly.pdbx_seq_one_letter_code
_entity_poly.pdbx_strand_id
1 'polypeptide(L)'
;MTALLSVSDKTGILEFAKALHALGAKLLSTGGTAKLLADNGLPVTEVAEHTGFPEMMDGRVKTLHPKIHGGLLARSDLPEHVAAMAQHGISRIDILAVNLYPFEATVAKPGCTLEDAIENIDIGGPAMVRSAAKNWKDVTVLTDAAQYAAVLEELKAHGKTSDKTRFAASVAAFNRIAQYDAAISNYLSALQEDGGKAAKSEYPAQMNSTFVKVQDLRYGENSHQTAALYRDLFPAPGSLVTGKQLQGKELSYNNIADADAAWECVKSFDVPACVIVKHANPCGVAVGAGPAEAYSKAFKTDPTSAFGGIIAFNREVDGAAAQLVAKQFVEVLMAPSFSAEALEAFKGKVNVRLLQIALPAGGATPWLQGRNAGDSKRVGSGLLVQTSDNHFLKREDLKIVTTLQPTAQQLDDLMFAWTVAQY
;
A
#
# COMPACT_ATOMS: atom_id res chain seq x y z
N MET A 1 10.85 7.30 33.00
CA MET A 1 10.29 6.71 31.77
C MET A 1 11.05 5.43 31.45
N THR A 2 10.35 4.36 31.07
CA THR A 2 10.94 3.08 30.62
C THR A 2 10.50 2.80 29.19
N ALA A 3 11.45 2.44 28.32
CA ALA A 3 11.19 2.08 26.93
C ALA A 3 11.58 0.62 26.67
N LEU A 4 10.62 -0.19 26.23
CA LEU A 4 10.85 -1.57 25.78
C LEU A 4 11.04 -1.58 24.26
N LEU A 5 12.24 -1.96 23.80
CA LEU A 5 12.64 -1.98 22.40
C LEU A 5 12.87 -3.42 21.95
N SER A 6 12.03 -3.96 21.06
CA SER A 6 12.16 -5.33 20.56
C SER A 6 11.76 -5.39 19.09
N VAL A 7 12.73 -5.10 18.22
CA VAL A 7 12.51 -5.00 16.76
C VAL A 7 13.24 -6.12 16.02
N SER A 8 12.65 -6.64 14.94
CA SER A 8 13.32 -7.48 13.95
C SER A 8 14.13 -6.62 12.97
N ASP A 9 13.48 -5.65 12.32
CA ASP A 9 14.14 -4.63 11.49
C ASP A 9 14.79 -3.56 12.38
N LYS A 10 16.12 -3.39 12.22
CA LYS A 10 16.93 -2.48 13.02
C LYS A 10 16.97 -1.05 12.48
N THR A 11 16.22 -0.74 11.43
CA THR A 11 16.17 0.60 10.83
C THR A 11 15.87 1.67 11.89
N GLY A 12 16.81 2.60 12.08
CA GLY A 12 16.68 3.76 12.97
C GLY A 12 16.62 3.47 14.48
N ILE A 13 16.63 2.20 14.93
CA ILE A 13 16.39 1.87 16.34
C ILE A 13 17.51 2.36 17.26
N LEU A 14 18.76 2.35 16.80
CA LEU A 14 19.90 2.80 17.59
C LEU A 14 19.79 4.30 17.89
N GLU A 15 19.45 5.09 16.87
CA GLU A 15 19.34 6.55 16.97
C GLU A 15 18.14 6.95 17.83
N PHE A 16 17.04 6.19 17.70
CA PHE A 16 15.89 6.33 18.57
C PHE A 16 16.24 6.02 20.04
N ALA A 17 16.95 4.92 20.30
CA ALA A 17 17.36 4.52 21.64
C ALA A 17 18.33 5.52 22.29
N LYS A 18 19.31 6.04 21.54
CA LYS A 18 20.21 7.11 22.01
C LYS A 18 19.44 8.35 22.42
N ALA A 19 18.48 8.77 21.60
CA ALA A 19 17.65 9.94 21.91
C ALA A 19 16.77 9.72 23.15
N LEU A 20 16.17 8.54 23.30
CA LEU A 20 15.42 8.19 24.51
C LEU A 20 16.30 8.17 25.76
N HIS A 21 17.50 7.58 25.65
CA HIS A 21 18.44 7.54 26.76
C HIS A 21 18.91 8.94 27.18
N ALA A 22 19.19 9.82 26.21
CA ALA A 22 19.52 11.22 26.46
C ALA A 22 18.41 12.00 27.18
N LEU A 23 17.14 11.56 27.04
CA LEU A 23 15.98 12.06 27.79
C LEU A 23 15.80 11.39 29.16
N GLY A 24 16.74 10.55 29.60
CA GLY A 24 16.70 9.83 30.87
C GLY A 24 15.83 8.57 30.87
N ALA A 25 15.47 8.03 29.70
CA ALA A 25 14.73 6.77 29.63
C ALA A 25 15.59 5.58 30.04
N LYS A 26 15.01 4.69 30.85
CA LYS A 26 15.56 3.34 31.08
C LYS A 26 15.25 2.47 29.87
N LEU A 27 16.26 1.84 29.29
CA LEU A 27 16.10 0.99 28.12
C LEU A 27 15.96 -0.47 28.55
N LEU A 28 14.87 -1.10 28.12
CA LEU A 28 14.62 -2.54 28.24
C LEU A 28 14.61 -3.13 26.83
N SER A 29 15.27 -4.26 26.60
CA SER A 29 15.33 -4.83 25.25
C SER A 29 15.50 -6.36 25.25
N THR A 30 15.37 -6.97 24.07
CA THR A 30 15.45 -8.42 23.86
C THR A 30 16.59 -8.79 22.91
N GLY A 31 17.27 -9.90 23.20
CA GLY A 31 18.19 -10.61 22.30
C GLY A 31 19.06 -9.71 21.43
N GLY A 32 18.91 -9.84 20.10
CA GLY A 32 19.72 -9.08 19.14
C GLY A 32 19.53 -7.56 19.19
N THR A 33 18.40 -7.05 19.67
CA THR A 33 18.22 -5.60 19.87
C THR A 33 19.01 -5.14 21.09
N ALA A 34 18.95 -5.87 22.21
CA ALA A 34 19.73 -5.55 23.41
C ALA A 34 21.24 -5.55 23.10
N LYS A 35 21.71 -6.58 22.38
CA LYS A 35 23.10 -6.68 21.92
C LYS A 35 23.53 -5.46 21.09
N LEU A 36 22.73 -5.07 20.09
CA LEU A 36 23.04 -3.88 19.26
C LEU A 36 23.20 -2.62 20.10
N LEU A 37 22.33 -2.40 21.09
CA LEU A 37 22.39 -1.22 21.95
C LEU A 37 23.60 -1.26 22.89
N ALA A 38 23.89 -2.42 23.49
CA ALA A 38 25.02 -2.63 24.37
C ALA A 38 26.37 -2.48 23.64
N ASP A 39 26.51 -3.06 22.44
CA ASP A 39 27.69 -2.94 21.58
C ASP A 39 27.97 -1.47 21.18
N ASN A 40 26.96 -0.61 21.26
CA ASN A 40 27.05 0.84 21.00
C ASN A 40 27.09 1.68 22.28
N GLY A 41 27.37 1.06 23.43
CA GLY A 41 27.61 1.76 24.71
C GLY A 41 26.37 2.28 25.41
N LEU A 42 25.16 1.85 25.02
CA LEU A 42 23.94 2.22 25.72
C LEU A 42 23.68 1.29 26.91
N PRO A 43 23.33 1.83 28.09
CA PRO A 43 22.92 1.01 29.21
C PRO A 43 21.52 0.45 28.95
N VAL A 44 21.46 -0.85 28.69
CA VAL A 44 20.22 -1.58 28.39
C VAL A 44 20.08 -2.77 29.33
N THR A 45 18.91 -2.91 29.92
CA THR A 45 18.53 -4.10 30.70
C THR A 45 17.93 -5.12 29.75
N GLU A 46 18.36 -6.38 29.83
CA GLU A 46 17.72 -7.45 29.07
C GLU A 46 16.38 -7.85 29.69
N VAL A 47 15.42 -8.23 28.86
CA VAL A 47 14.12 -8.75 29.34
C VAL A 47 14.30 -9.93 30.29
N ALA A 48 15.25 -10.83 30.03
CA ALA A 48 15.51 -11.98 30.91
C ALA A 48 15.95 -11.55 32.33
N GLU A 49 16.79 -10.53 32.43
CA GLU A 49 17.19 -9.93 33.70
C GLU A 49 16.00 -9.27 34.40
N HIS A 50 15.19 -8.51 33.65
CA HIS A 50 14.02 -7.84 34.18
C HIS A 50 12.95 -8.81 34.69
N THR A 51 12.69 -9.88 33.96
CA THR A 51 11.69 -10.89 34.33
C THR A 51 12.21 -11.80 35.43
N GLY A 52 13.51 -12.12 35.42
CA GLY A 52 14.12 -13.19 36.20
C GLY A 52 13.87 -14.57 35.57
N PHE A 53 13.50 -14.61 34.29
CA PHE A 53 13.16 -15.83 33.57
C PHE A 53 13.94 -15.90 32.25
N PRO A 54 14.66 -17.00 31.97
CA PRO A 54 15.47 -17.12 30.77
C PRO A 54 14.60 -17.28 29.51
N GLU A 55 15.21 -17.05 28.36
CA GLU A 55 14.61 -17.40 27.07
C GLU A 55 14.45 -18.93 26.94
N MET A 56 13.27 -19.39 26.48
CA MET A 56 12.95 -20.82 26.36
C MET A 56 12.36 -21.18 25.00
N MET A 57 12.46 -22.47 24.64
CA MET A 57 11.92 -23.05 23.40
C MET A 57 12.43 -22.32 22.15
N ASP A 58 13.76 -22.20 22.04
CA ASP A 58 14.43 -21.55 20.91
C ASP A 58 13.94 -20.11 20.63
N GLY A 59 13.63 -19.38 21.71
CA GLY A 59 13.21 -17.98 21.65
C GLY A 59 11.74 -17.72 21.41
N ARG A 60 10.92 -18.78 21.38
CA ARG A 60 9.46 -18.68 21.29
C ARG A 60 8.85 -18.05 22.55
N VAL A 61 9.46 -18.29 23.71
CA VAL A 61 8.96 -17.77 25.00
C VAL A 61 10.05 -16.90 25.65
N LYS A 62 9.94 -15.59 25.42
CA LYS A 62 10.84 -14.57 25.99
C LYS A 62 10.12 -13.42 26.68
N THR A 63 9.05 -12.90 26.06
CA THR A 63 8.34 -11.69 26.53
C THR A 63 6.94 -11.97 27.07
N LEU A 64 6.45 -13.20 26.94
CA LEU A 64 5.16 -13.66 27.45
C LEU A 64 5.20 -13.85 28.98
N HIS A 65 5.43 -12.75 29.69
CA HIS A 65 5.64 -12.75 31.14
C HIS A 65 4.81 -11.64 31.82
N PRO A 66 4.23 -11.89 33.02
CA PRO A 66 3.43 -10.90 33.74
C PRO A 66 4.14 -9.58 34.03
N LYS A 67 5.46 -9.59 34.29
CA LYS A 67 6.23 -8.34 34.47
C LYS A 67 6.27 -7.46 33.21
N ILE A 68 6.24 -8.05 32.02
CA ILE A 68 6.19 -7.30 30.76
C ILE A 68 4.76 -6.83 30.48
N HIS A 69 3.81 -7.78 30.44
CA HIS A 69 2.42 -7.45 30.11
C HIS A 69 1.74 -6.61 31.18
N GLY A 70 2.03 -6.82 32.46
CA GLY A 70 1.58 -5.97 33.55
C GLY A 70 2.15 -4.56 33.46
N GLY A 71 3.43 -4.42 33.06
CA GLY A 71 4.05 -3.12 32.81
C GLY A 71 3.42 -2.35 31.64
N LEU A 72 2.88 -3.06 30.65
CA LEU A 72 2.20 -2.49 29.48
C LEU A 72 0.69 -2.27 29.70
N LEU A 73 0.01 -3.12 30.48
CA LEU A 73 -1.46 -3.12 30.62
C LEU A 73 -1.98 -2.40 31.85
N ALA A 74 -1.14 -2.22 32.87
CA ALA A 74 -1.57 -1.54 34.08
C ALA A 74 -1.92 -0.09 33.79
N ARG A 75 -3.04 0.34 34.37
CA ARG A 75 -3.63 1.64 34.14
C ARG A 75 -3.22 2.55 35.27
N SER A 76 -2.72 3.73 34.95
CA SER A 76 -2.26 4.67 35.97
C SER A 76 -3.41 5.39 36.68
N ASP A 77 -4.59 5.44 36.06
CA ASP A 77 -5.79 6.05 36.61
C ASP A 77 -6.56 5.14 37.59
N LEU A 78 -6.12 3.89 37.77
CA LEU A 78 -6.72 2.91 38.69
C LEU A 78 -5.76 2.61 39.86
N PRO A 79 -6.04 3.10 41.08
CA PRO A 79 -5.20 2.86 42.25
C PRO A 79 -4.96 1.37 42.53
N GLU A 80 -5.94 0.50 42.28
CA GLU A 80 -5.79 -0.95 42.45
C GLU A 80 -4.74 -1.56 41.50
N HIS A 81 -4.62 -1.05 40.27
CA HIS A 81 -3.60 -1.51 39.32
C HIS A 81 -2.20 -1.07 39.78
N VAL A 82 -2.06 0.17 40.24
CA VAL A 82 -0.79 0.70 40.77
C VAL A 82 -0.35 -0.09 42.02
N ALA A 83 -1.28 -0.39 42.93
CA ALA A 83 -0.99 -1.20 44.11
C ALA A 83 -0.55 -2.62 43.75
N ALA A 84 -1.25 -3.28 42.81
CA ALA A 84 -0.90 -4.61 42.34
C ALA A 84 0.49 -4.64 41.68
N MET A 85 0.83 -3.62 40.87
CA MET A 85 2.17 -3.50 40.29
C MET A 85 3.25 -3.42 41.37
N ALA A 86 3.05 -2.58 42.38
CA ALA A 86 4.00 -2.42 43.48
C ALA A 86 4.15 -3.73 44.28
N GLN A 87 3.03 -4.39 44.61
CA GLN A 87 3.02 -5.66 45.34
C GLN A 87 3.78 -6.77 44.62
N HIS A 88 3.71 -6.81 43.29
CA HIS A 88 4.32 -7.86 42.47
C HIS A 88 5.65 -7.44 41.81
N GLY A 89 6.20 -6.28 42.17
CA GLY A 89 7.48 -5.81 41.61
C GLY A 89 7.44 -5.58 40.10
N ILE A 90 6.29 -5.15 39.57
CA ILE A 90 6.09 -4.87 38.15
C ILE A 90 6.41 -3.39 37.91
N SER A 91 7.34 -3.13 37.00
CA SER A 91 7.67 -1.75 36.60
C SER A 91 6.81 -1.31 35.41
N ARG A 92 6.45 -0.03 35.39
CA ARG A 92 5.75 0.58 34.24
C ARG A 92 6.64 0.62 33.01
N ILE A 93 6.03 0.38 31.85
CA ILE A 93 6.61 0.58 30.52
C ILE A 93 5.81 1.69 29.84
N ASP A 94 6.48 2.78 29.46
CA ASP A 94 5.84 3.98 28.91
C ASP A 94 5.87 4.01 27.37
N ILE A 95 6.91 3.40 26.79
CA ILE A 95 7.11 3.31 25.35
C ILE A 95 7.38 1.86 24.99
N LEU A 96 6.69 1.35 23.98
CA LEU A 96 6.97 0.08 23.34
C LEU A 96 7.34 0.35 21.88
N ALA A 97 8.55 -0.01 21.45
CA ALA A 97 8.91 -0.04 20.02
C ALA A 97 9.14 -1.49 19.59
N VAL A 98 8.25 -2.00 18.75
CA VAL A 98 8.24 -3.40 18.30
C VAL A 98 7.80 -3.48 16.86
N ASN A 99 8.67 -3.99 15.98
CA ASN A 99 8.25 -4.50 14.67
C ASN A 99 8.40 -6.02 14.65
N LEU A 100 7.49 -6.67 13.94
CA LEU A 100 7.27 -8.11 13.98
C LEU A 100 8.30 -8.85 13.13
N TYR A 101 8.38 -10.17 13.30
CA TYR A 101 9.12 -11.00 12.35
C TYR A 101 8.57 -10.82 10.93
N PRO A 102 9.43 -10.81 9.90
CA PRO A 102 9.04 -10.44 8.54
C PRO A 102 8.34 -11.59 7.81
N PHE A 103 7.23 -12.10 8.37
CA PHE A 103 6.49 -13.25 7.87
C PHE A 103 6.15 -13.09 6.38
N GLU A 104 5.63 -11.92 5.99
CA GLU A 104 5.24 -11.60 4.61
C GLU A 104 6.43 -11.75 3.64
N ALA A 105 7.61 -11.27 4.03
CA ALA A 105 8.83 -11.42 3.22
C ALA A 105 9.38 -12.84 3.25
N THR A 106 9.22 -13.59 4.34
CA THR A 106 9.62 -15.00 4.42
C THR A 106 8.80 -15.87 3.48
N VAL A 107 7.47 -15.74 3.48
CA VAL A 107 6.59 -16.58 2.64
C VAL A 107 6.63 -16.21 1.15
N ALA A 108 7.11 -15.01 0.82
CA ALA A 108 7.35 -14.57 -0.54
C ALA A 108 8.63 -15.17 -1.16
N LYS A 109 9.54 -15.75 -0.37
CA LYS A 109 10.77 -16.37 -0.90
C LYS A 109 10.46 -17.63 -1.71
N PRO A 110 11.07 -17.79 -2.90
CA PRO A 110 10.98 -19.05 -3.64
C PRO A 110 11.44 -20.23 -2.79
N GLY A 111 10.66 -21.30 -2.75
CA GLY A 111 11.01 -22.53 -2.01
C GLY A 111 10.79 -22.47 -0.49
N CYS A 112 10.21 -21.41 0.05
CA CYS A 112 9.81 -21.33 1.46
C CYS A 112 8.93 -22.53 1.85
N THR A 113 9.33 -23.28 2.87
CA THR A 113 8.59 -24.45 3.35
C THR A 113 7.50 -24.07 4.36
N LEU A 114 6.69 -25.04 4.78
CA LEU A 114 5.74 -24.82 5.88
C LEU A 114 6.49 -24.54 7.18
N GLU A 115 7.55 -25.29 7.46
CA GLU A 115 8.39 -25.13 8.64
C GLU A 115 9.01 -23.73 8.69
N ASP A 116 9.58 -23.26 7.57
CA ASP A 116 10.12 -21.89 7.47
C ASP A 116 9.06 -20.83 7.83
N ALA A 117 7.84 -21.01 7.33
CA ALA A 117 6.73 -20.10 7.60
C ALA A 117 6.32 -20.16 9.08
N ILE A 118 6.17 -21.35 9.67
CA ILE A 118 5.77 -21.55 11.07
C ILE A 118 6.79 -20.96 12.04
N GLU A 119 8.09 -21.12 11.79
CA GLU A 119 9.15 -20.52 12.63
C GLU A 119 9.16 -18.98 12.57
N ASN A 120 8.61 -18.39 11.51
CA ASN A 120 8.54 -16.95 11.34
C ASN A 120 7.22 -16.32 11.82
N ILE A 121 6.33 -17.10 12.46
CA ILE A 121 5.15 -16.59 13.15
C ILE A 121 5.56 -16.05 14.52
N ASP A 122 5.51 -14.73 14.69
CA ASP A 122 5.81 -14.06 15.95
C ASP A 122 4.61 -14.16 16.91
N ILE A 123 4.86 -14.60 18.13
CA ILE A 123 3.84 -14.68 19.20
C ILE A 123 4.02 -13.53 20.19
N GLY A 124 5.25 -13.30 20.65
CA GLY A 124 5.57 -12.33 21.68
C GLY A 124 5.38 -10.89 21.20
N GLY A 125 5.80 -10.58 19.97
CA GLY A 125 5.64 -9.28 19.34
C GLY A 125 4.17 -8.84 19.29
N PRO A 126 3.27 -9.62 18.64
CA PRO A 126 1.86 -9.29 18.57
C PRO A 126 1.19 -9.16 19.94
N ALA A 127 1.54 -10.02 20.90
CA ALA A 127 1.02 -9.95 22.25
C ALA A 127 1.40 -8.63 22.95
N MET A 128 2.66 -8.20 22.84
CA MET A 128 3.12 -6.92 23.41
C MET A 128 2.48 -5.72 22.71
N VAL A 129 2.44 -5.73 21.38
CA VAL A 129 1.82 -4.65 20.58
C VAL A 129 0.36 -4.46 20.96
N ARG A 130 -0.42 -5.55 21.02
CA ARG A 130 -1.84 -5.49 21.45
C ARG A 130 -1.99 -5.02 22.90
N SER A 131 -1.08 -5.42 23.78
CA SER A 131 -1.10 -5.00 25.19
C SER A 131 -0.90 -3.49 25.32
N ALA A 132 0.13 -2.95 24.67
CA ALA A 132 0.42 -1.52 24.67
C ALA A 132 -0.67 -0.71 23.96
N ALA A 133 -1.13 -1.16 22.79
CA ALA A 133 -2.18 -0.50 22.02
C ALA A 133 -3.51 -0.45 22.79
N LYS A 134 -3.88 -1.51 23.53
CA LYS A 134 -5.05 -1.51 24.41
C LYS A 134 -4.93 -0.43 25.50
N ASN A 135 -3.73 -0.24 26.05
CA ASN A 135 -3.46 0.71 27.12
C ASN A 135 -2.88 2.04 26.60
N TRP A 136 -3.30 2.50 25.42
CA TRP A 136 -2.76 3.68 24.74
C TRP A 136 -2.82 4.96 25.58
N LYS A 137 -3.72 5.05 26.57
CA LYS A 137 -3.77 6.20 27.48
C LYS A 137 -2.45 6.37 28.24
N ASP A 138 -1.78 5.28 28.56
CA ASP A 138 -0.57 5.23 29.38
C ASP A 138 0.70 4.84 28.62
N VAL A 139 0.58 4.19 27.46
CA VAL A 139 1.70 3.63 26.70
C VAL A 139 1.71 4.14 25.26
N THR A 140 2.88 4.56 24.78
CA THR A 140 3.10 4.87 23.35
C THR A 140 3.64 3.64 22.64
N VAL A 141 2.87 3.05 21.72
CA VAL A 141 3.27 1.87 20.95
C VAL A 141 3.70 2.22 19.52
N LEU A 142 4.90 1.84 19.13
CA LEU A 142 5.48 2.14 17.82
C LEU A 142 5.78 0.82 17.11
N THR A 143 5.21 0.65 15.92
CA THR A 143 5.36 -0.56 15.09
C THR A 143 6.18 -0.34 13.83
N ASP A 144 6.56 0.90 13.53
CA ASP A 144 7.30 1.29 12.34
C ASP A 144 8.31 2.40 12.66
N ALA A 145 9.49 2.35 12.02
CA ALA A 145 10.56 3.31 12.23
C ALA A 145 10.19 4.75 11.81
N ALA A 146 9.27 4.91 10.86
CA ALA A 146 8.76 6.22 10.45
C ALA A 146 8.03 6.97 11.59
N GLN A 147 7.61 6.26 12.64
CA GLN A 147 6.92 6.86 13.78
C GLN A 147 7.90 7.47 14.81
N TYR A 148 9.19 7.14 14.74
CA TYR A 148 10.18 7.51 15.76
C TYR A 148 10.38 9.02 15.86
N ALA A 149 10.50 9.71 14.71
CA ALA A 149 10.80 11.14 14.67
C ALA A 149 9.74 11.99 15.39
N ALA A 150 8.47 11.84 15.02
CA ALA A 150 7.37 12.61 15.60
C ALA A 150 7.23 12.38 17.12
N VAL A 151 7.44 11.14 17.59
CA VAL A 151 7.38 10.82 19.01
C VAL A 151 8.55 11.44 19.77
N LEU A 152 9.77 11.41 19.21
CA LEU A 152 10.92 12.07 19.81
C LEU A 152 10.74 13.58 19.88
N GLU A 153 10.13 14.20 18.87
CA GLU A 153 9.82 15.63 18.86
C GLU A 153 8.90 16.00 20.04
N GLU A 154 7.79 15.28 20.23
CA GLU A 154 6.90 15.52 21.38
C GLU A 154 7.61 15.28 22.73
N LEU A 155 8.39 14.21 22.86
CA LEU A 155 9.12 13.90 24.09
C LEU A 155 10.15 14.98 24.43
N LYS A 156 10.88 15.50 23.45
CA LYS A 156 11.84 16.60 23.64
C LYS A 156 11.15 17.91 24.01
N ALA A 157 10.01 18.20 23.39
CA ALA A 157 9.30 19.45 23.61
C ALA A 157 8.51 19.48 24.93
N HIS A 158 7.96 18.34 25.35
CA HIS A 158 6.96 18.29 26.42
C HIS A 158 7.24 17.25 27.51
N GLY A 159 8.27 16.42 27.36
CA GLY A 159 8.60 15.32 28.29
C GLY A 159 7.62 14.14 28.23
N LYS A 160 6.58 14.21 27.39
CA LYS A 160 5.55 13.18 27.21
C LYS A 160 4.93 13.30 25.81
N THR A 161 4.33 12.20 25.34
CA THR A 161 3.50 12.23 24.14
C THR A 161 2.11 12.80 24.43
N SER A 162 1.42 13.25 23.38
CA SER A 162 0.01 13.68 23.45
C SER A 162 -0.95 12.48 23.36
N ASP A 163 -2.17 12.64 23.89
CA ASP A 163 -3.23 11.63 23.76
C ASP A 163 -3.55 11.34 22.30
N LYS A 164 -3.53 12.38 21.46
CA LYS A 164 -3.70 12.28 20.01
C LYS A 164 -2.64 11.36 19.40
N THR A 165 -1.37 11.57 19.74
CA THR A 165 -0.25 10.76 19.24
C THR A 165 -0.34 9.32 19.73
N ARG A 166 -0.63 9.08 21.02
CA ARG A 166 -0.78 7.72 21.54
C ARG A 166 -1.97 6.98 20.94
N PHE A 167 -3.10 7.66 20.74
CA PHE A 167 -4.26 7.04 20.10
C PHE A 167 -3.99 6.70 18.63
N ALA A 168 -3.38 7.63 17.87
CA ALA A 168 -2.99 7.36 16.49
C ALA A 168 -2.00 6.18 16.38
N ALA A 169 -1.04 6.12 17.30
CA ALA A 169 -0.08 5.04 17.42
C ALA A 169 -0.77 3.69 17.75
N SER A 170 -1.77 3.68 18.63
CA SER A 170 -2.60 2.51 18.93
C SER A 170 -3.41 2.01 17.74
N VAL A 171 -4.03 2.93 16.98
CA VAL A 171 -4.74 2.59 15.74
C VAL A 171 -3.79 1.98 14.72
N ALA A 172 -2.61 2.57 14.53
CA ALA A 172 -1.58 2.04 13.64
C ALA A 172 -1.11 0.63 14.08
N ALA A 173 -0.92 0.42 15.38
CA ALA A 173 -0.55 -0.85 15.96
C ALA A 173 -1.60 -1.95 15.70
N PHE A 174 -2.90 -1.68 15.93
CA PHE A 174 -3.94 -2.65 15.64
C PHE A 174 -4.10 -2.92 14.14
N ASN A 175 -3.92 -1.92 13.28
CA ASN A 175 -3.89 -2.13 11.83
C ASN A 175 -2.73 -3.03 11.41
N ARG A 176 -1.52 -2.84 11.97
CA ARG A 176 -0.36 -3.69 11.67
C ARG A 176 -0.58 -5.15 12.11
N ILE A 177 -1.24 -5.35 13.24
CA ILE A 177 -1.60 -6.69 13.74
C ILE A 177 -2.63 -7.35 12.82
N ALA A 178 -3.68 -6.63 12.43
CA ALA A 178 -4.67 -7.16 11.49
C ALA A 178 -4.04 -7.56 10.15
N GLN A 179 -3.10 -6.76 9.63
CA GLN A 179 -2.33 -7.07 8.43
C GLN A 179 -1.47 -8.33 8.58
N TYR A 180 -0.80 -8.46 9.72
CA TYR A 180 0.07 -9.61 10.02
C TYR A 180 -0.72 -10.91 10.10
N ASP A 181 -1.82 -10.91 10.87
CA ASP A 181 -2.68 -12.08 11.03
C ASP A 181 -3.39 -12.44 9.71
N ALA A 182 -3.79 -11.45 8.92
CA ALA A 182 -4.34 -11.66 7.57
C ALA A 182 -3.32 -12.36 6.64
N ALA A 183 -2.05 -11.95 6.68
CA ALA A 183 -0.99 -12.58 5.88
C ALA A 183 -0.77 -14.05 6.30
N ILE A 184 -0.73 -14.34 7.60
CA ILE A 184 -0.62 -15.71 8.12
C ILE A 184 -1.82 -16.55 7.69
N SER A 185 -3.03 -16.04 7.90
CA SER A 185 -4.26 -16.74 7.54
C SER A 185 -4.32 -17.02 6.04
N ASN A 186 -4.05 -16.03 5.18
CA ASN A 186 -4.07 -16.21 3.73
C ASN A 186 -3.03 -17.24 3.27
N TYR A 187 -1.82 -17.22 3.85
CA TYR A 187 -0.78 -18.19 3.52
C TYR A 187 -1.20 -19.61 3.88
N LEU A 188 -1.62 -19.83 5.12
CA LEU A 188 -2.00 -21.16 5.60
C LEU A 188 -3.25 -21.68 4.89
N SER A 189 -4.24 -20.83 4.63
CA SER A 189 -5.46 -21.19 3.89
C SER A 189 -5.23 -21.46 2.40
N ALA A 190 -4.07 -21.09 1.86
CA ALA A 190 -3.68 -21.43 0.50
C ALA A 190 -3.01 -22.82 0.42
N LEU A 191 -2.49 -23.37 1.52
CA LEU A 191 -1.82 -24.67 1.48
C LEU A 191 -2.84 -25.80 1.32
N GLN A 192 -2.59 -26.69 0.36
CA GLN A 192 -3.34 -27.93 0.16
C GLN A 192 -2.44 -29.12 0.52
N GLU A 193 -3.01 -30.11 1.23
CA GLU A 193 -2.37 -31.40 1.44
C GLU A 193 -2.56 -32.27 0.19
N ASP A 194 -1.56 -32.32 -0.69
CA ASP A 194 -1.52 -33.30 -1.77
C ASP A 194 -0.24 -34.15 -1.70
N GLY A 195 -0.37 -35.43 -1.36
CA GLY A 195 0.67 -36.44 -1.55
C GLY A 195 2.04 -36.17 -0.91
N GLY A 196 2.13 -35.30 0.10
CA GLY A 196 3.39 -34.92 0.76
C GLY A 196 4.11 -33.71 0.16
N LYS A 197 3.49 -32.96 -0.77
CA LYS A 197 3.97 -31.65 -1.22
C LYS A 197 2.89 -30.60 -0.99
N ALA A 198 3.21 -29.56 -0.23
CA ALA A 198 2.30 -28.43 -0.06
C ALA A 198 2.17 -27.67 -1.40
N ALA A 199 1.11 -27.93 -2.16
CA ALA A 199 0.72 -27.09 -3.29
C ALA A 199 -0.04 -25.86 -2.75
N LYS A 200 0.23 -24.68 -3.31
CA LYS A 200 -0.48 -23.45 -2.95
C LYS A 200 -1.65 -23.23 -3.92
N SER A 201 -2.87 -23.22 -3.39
CA SER A 201 -4.07 -22.77 -4.09
C SER A 201 -3.95 -21.29 -4.44
N GLU A 202 -4.28 -20.93 -5.67
CA GLU A 202 -4.37 -19.53 -6.10
C GLU A 202 -5.51 -18.78 -5.37
N TYR A 203 -6.58 -19.51 -5.06
CA TYR A 203 -7.75 -19.00 -4.32
C TYR A 203 -7.87 -19.76 -3.00
N PRO A 204 -7.45 -19.17 -1.86
CA PRO A 204 -7.49 -19.84 -0.57
C PRO A 204 -8.94 -20.00 -0.06
N ALA A 205 -9.16 -20.98 0.82
CA ALA A 205 -10.49 -21.23 1.41
C ALA A 205 -11.00 -20.05 2.24
N GLN A 206 -10.09 -19.26 2.81
CA GLN A 206 -10.36 -17.98 3.47
C GLN A 206 -9.46 -16.91 2.87
N MET A 207 -10.05 -15.77 2.49
CA MET A 207 -9.33 -14.62 1.92
C MET A 207 -9.55 -13.38 2.79
N ASN A 208 -8.45 -12.80 3.26
CA ASN A 208 -8.43 -11.59 4.07
C ASN A 208 -7.72 -10.47 3.30
N SER A 209 -8.48 -9.51 2.76
CA SER A 209 -7.91 -8.35 2.05
C SER A 209 -7.62 -7.20 3.01
N THR A 210 -6.57 -6.44 2.74
CA THR A 210 -6.27 -5.20 3.50
C THR A 210 -6.08 -4.02 2.56
N PHE A 211 -6.75 -2.92 2.88
CA PHE A 211 -6.66 -1.67 2.13
C PHE A 211 -6.34 -0.49 3.04
N VAL A 212 -5.67 0.53 2.48
CA VAL A 212 -5.36 1.79 3.13
C VAL A 212 -6.17 2.89 2.47
N LYS A 213 -6.86 3.70 3.28
CA LYS A 213 -7.65 4.84 2.79
C LYS A 213 -6.72 5.87 2.17
N VAL A 214 -7.05 6.31 0.96
CA VAL A 214 -6.36 7.40 0.25
C VAL A 214 -7.06 8.73 0.56
N GLN A 215 -8.38 8.79 0.35
CA GLN A 215 -9.18 10.00 0.58
C GLN A 215 -10.67 9.67 0.79
N ASP A 216 -11.38 10.55 1.49
CA ASP A 216 -12.84 10.63 1.39
C ASP A 216 -13.23 11.18 0.03
N LEU A 217 -14.38 10.75 -0.50
CA LEU A 217 -14.96 11.30 -1.71
C LEU A 217 -16.21 12.08 -1.37
N ARG A 218 -16.48 13.13 -2.14
CA ARG A 218 -17.64 14.01 -1.93
C ARG A 218 -18.97 13.23 -1.93
N TYR A 219 -19.08 12.23 -2.80
CA TYR A 219 -20.18 11.28 -2.92
C TYR A 219 -19.72 10.07 -3.76
N GLY A 220 -20.54 9.02 -3.82
CA GLY A 220 -20.33 7.82 -4.64
C GLY A 220 -20.64 8.04 -6.12
N GLU A 221 -21.17 7.03 -6.79
CA GLU A 221 -21.59 7.17 -8.19
C GLU A 221 -22.71 8.22 -8.35
N ASN A 222 -23.58 8.31 -7.35
CA ASN A 222 -24.66 9.29 -7.26
C ASN A 222 -24.54 10.14 -5.99
N SER A 223 -25.07 11.37 -6.02
CA SER A 223 -24.90 12.39 -4.96
C SER A 223 -25.45 12.01 -3.58
N HIS A 224 -26.39 11.06 -3.50
CA HIS A 224 -26.97 10.57 -2.25
C HIS A 224 -26.15 9.45 -1.59
N GLN A 225 -25.12 8.93 -2.29
CA GLN A 225 -24.24 7.88 -1.80
C GLN A 225 -22.97 8.50 -1.22
N THR A 226 -22.45 7.98 -0.11
CA THR A 226 -21.13 8.35 0.41
C THR A 226 -20.05 7.41 -0.16
N ALA A 227 -18.81 7.86 -0.27
CA ALA A 227 -17.72 7.03 -0.78
C ALA A 227 -16.34 7.47 -0.28
N ALA A 228 -15.35 6.59 -0.46
CA ALA A 228 -13.94 6.84 -0.18
C ALA A 228 -13.09 6.01 -1.16
N LEU A 229 -11.90 6.51 -1.48
CA LEU A 229 -10.90 5.78 -2.25
C LEU A 229 -9.95 5.05 -1.29
N TYR A 230 -9.71 3.78 -1.57
CA TYR A 230 -8.74 2.95 -0.88
C TYR A 230 -7.73 2.39 -1.88
N ARG A 231 -6.55 1.99 -1.40
CA ARG A 231 -5.51 1.32 -2.17
C ARG A 231 -5.04 0.04 -1.46
N ASP A 232 -4.47 -0.88 -2.22
CA ASP A 232 -3.71 -1.99 -1.66
C ASP A 232 -2.53 -1.49 -0.81
N LEU A 233 -2.07 -2.33 0.11
CA LEU A 233 -0.85 -2.08 0.89
C LEU A 233 0.34 -1.80 -0.03
N PHE A 234 0.45 -2.60 -1.09
CA PHE A 234 1.47 -2.51 -2.13
C PHE A 234 0.75 -2.34 -3.48
N PRO A 235 0.44 -1.12 -3.92
CA PRO A 235 -0.22 -0.92 -5.21
C PRO A 235 0.76 -1.23 -6.36
N ALA A 236 0.23 -1.72 -7.50
CA ALA A 236 1.05 -1.96 -8.68
C ALA A 236 1.74 -0.65 -9.15
N PRO A 237 3.02 -0.70 -9.58
CA PRO A 237 3.73 0.48 -10.07
C PRO A 237 2.98 1.16 -11.22
N GLY A 238 2.80 2.49 -11.14
CA GLY A 238 2.09 3.23 -12.18
C GLY A 238 0.58 2.93 -12.26
N SER A 239 -0.04 2.45 -11.18
CA SER A 239 -1.50 2.40 -11.03
C SER A 239 -2.06 3.77 -10.62
N LEU A 240 -3.36 3.99 -10.85
CA LEU A 240 -4.02 5.28 -10.59
C LEU A 240 -3.78 5.84 -9.18
N VAL A 241 -3.81 4.97 -8.17
CA VAL A 241 -3.63 5.32 -6.75
C VAL A 241 -2.22 5.77 -6.38
N THR A 242 -1.25 5.63 -7.29
CA THR A 242 0.12 6.15 -7.14
C THR A 242 0.30 7.54 -7.74
N GLY A 243 -0.72 8.05 -8.43
CA GLY A 243 -0.69 9.32 -9.13
C GLY A 243 -0.63 10.54 -8.21
N LYS A 244 0.01 11.60 -8.69
CA LYS A 244 0.02 12.93 -8.05
C LYS A 244 -0.91 13.87 -8.79
N GLN A 245 -1.90 14.39 -8.09
CA GLN A 245 -2.72 15.49 -8.61
C GLN A 245 -1.93 16.80 -8.55
N LEU A 246 -1.65 17.40 -9.71
CA LEU A 246 -0.89 18.65 -9.84
C LEU A 246 -1.77 19.90 -9.76
N GLN A 247 -3.03 19.78 -10.19
CA GLN A 247 -4.02 20.86 -10.20
C GLN A 247 -5.43 20.25 -10.14
N GLY A 248 -6.41 21.08 -9.81
CA GLY A 248 -7.82 20.81 -10.07
C GLY A 248 -8.62 20.63 -8.79
N LYS A 249 -9.93 20.42 -8.95
CA LYS A 249 -10.81 20.02 -7.85
C LYS A 249 -10.50 18.59 -7.41
N GLU A 250 -10.98 18.19 -6.24
CA GLU A 250 -10.95 16.79 -5.82
C GLU A 250 -11.58 15.87 -6.88
N LEU A 251 -11.03 14.67 -7.04
CA LEU A 251 -11.58 13.63 -7.90
C LEU A 251 -12.90 13.09 -7.31
N SER A 252 -13.92 12.96 -8.16
CA SER A 252 -15.16 12.24 -7.80
C SER A 252 -15.01 10.73 -7.98
N TYR A 253 -15.97 9.96 -7.48
CA TYR A 253 -16.04 8.51 -7.71
C TYR A 253 -15.98 8.14 -9.19
N ASN A 254 -16.83 8.78 -10.02
CA ASN A 254 -16.85 8.53 -11.46
C ASN A 254 -15.57 9.01 -12.14
N ASN A 255 -14.94 10.10 -11.65
CA ASN A 255 -13.64 10.49 -12.18
C ASN A 255 -12.58 9.42 -11.98
N ILE A 256 -12.58 8.75 -10.82
CA ILE A 256 -11.62 7.69 -10.52
C ILE A 256 -11.89 6.45 -11.39
N ALA A 257 -13.14 6.01 -11.51
CA ALA A 257 -13.50 4.86 -12.33
C ALA A 257 -13.16 5.07 -13.82
N ASP A 258 -13.55 6.21 -14.40
CA ASP A 258 -13.26 6.55 -15.79
C ASP A 258 -11.75 6.77 -16.01
N ALA A 259 -11.04 7.31 -15.00
CA ALA A 259 -9.60 7.52 -15.08
C ALA A 259 -8.83 6.20 -15.06
N ASP A 260 -9.26 5.24 -14.25
CA ASP A 260 -8.62 3.92 -14.20
C ASP A 260 -8.77 3.22 -15.56
N ALA A 261 -9.98 3.20 -16.15
CA ALA A 261 -10.21 2.65 -17.48
C ALA A 261 -9.35 3.33 -18.57
N ALA A 262 -9.31 4.67 -18.58
CA ALA A 262 -8.50 5.41 -19.56
C ALA A 262 -6.99 5.14 -19.38
N TRP A 263 -6.54 5.04 -18.13
CA TRP A 263 -5.14 4.84 -17.80
C TRP A 263 -4.67 3.42 -18.12
N GLU A 264 -5.44 2.39 -17.74
CA GLU A 264 -5.12 0.99 -18.05
C GLU A 264 -5.12 0.73 -19.56
N CYS A 265 -6.04 1.35 -20.30
CA CYS A 265 -6.09 1.28 -21.75
C CYS A 265 -4.86 1.93 -22.40
N VAL A 266 -4.50 3.16 -22.00
CA VAL A 266 -3.37 3.86 -22.64
C VAL A 266 -2.02 3.17 -22.34
N LYS A 267 -1.91 2.51 -21.18
CA LYS A 267 -0.74 1.70 -20.80
C LYS A 267 -0.54 0.47 -21.69
N SER A 268 -1.55 0.05 -22.45
CA SER A 268 -1.47 -1.12 -23.35
C SER A 268 -0.82 -0.82 -24.69
N PHE A 269 -0.37 0.42 -24.91
CA PHE A 269 0.33 0.82 -26.13
C PHE A 269 1.79 1.16 -25.84
N ASP A 270 2.70 0.59 -26.63
CA ASP A 270 4.12 0.92 -26.60
C ASP A 270 4.47 2.16 -27.43
N VAL A 271 3.61 2.54 -28.38
CA VAL A 271 3.76 3.75 -29.22
C VAL A 271 2.97 4.93 -28.61
N PRO A 272 3.27 6.20 -28.95
CA PRO A 272 2.52 7.34 -28.44
C PRO A 272 1.01 7.19 -28.70
N ALA A 273 0.24 7.17 -27.63
CA ALA A 273 -1.19 6.90 -27.65
C ALA A 273 -1.96 7.92 -26.81
N CYS A 274 -3.21 8.14 -27.21
CA CYS A 274 -4.20 8.92 -26.49
C CYS A 274 -5.49 8.12 -26.37
N VAL A 275 -6.04 8.07 -25.16
CA VAL A 275 -7.32 7.45 -24.85
C VAL A 275 -8.25 8.52 -24.27
N ILE A 276 -9.50 8.54 -24.73
CA ILE A 276 -10.58 9.39 -24.24
C ILE A 276 -11.72 8.48 -23.79
N VAL A 277 -12.09 8.56 -22.51
CA VAL A 277 -13.13 7.75 -21.88
C VAL A 277 -14.26 8.63 -21.37
N LYS A 278 -15.48 8.07 -21.40
CA LYS A 278 -16.64 8.62 -20.72
C LYS A 278 -17.53 7.48 -20.22
N HIS A 279 -17.91 7.52 -18.93
CA HIS A 279 -18.73 6.48 -18.30
C HIS A 279 -18.13 5.07 -18.49
N ALA A 280 -16.84 4.94 -18.19
CA ALA A 280 -16.01 3.74 -18.31
C ALA A 280 -15.89 3.15 -19.72
N ASN A 281 -16.36 3.85 -20.76
CA ASN A 281 -16.25 3.39 -22.15
C ASN A 281 -15.29 4.28 -22.96
N PRO A 282 -14.34 3.72 -23.73
CA PRO A 282 -13.51 4.49 -24.65
C PRO A 282 -14.36 5.10 -25.77
N CYS A 283 -14.45 6.43 -25.84
CA CYS A 283 -15.10 7.14 -26.95
C CYS A 283 -14.11 7.56 -28.04
N GLY A 284 -12.81 7.52 -27.76
CA GLY A 284 -11.79 7.73 -28.76
C GLY A 284 -10.43 7.20 -28.31
N VAL A 285 -9.83 6.32 -29.10
CA VAL A 285 -8.46 5.83 -28.90
C VAL A 285 -7.69 6.01 -30.19
N ALA A 286 -6.44 6.46 -30.11
CA ALA A 286 -5.57 6.50 -31.27
C ALA A 286 -4.09 6.50 -30.91
N VAL A 287 -3.28 6.05 -31.86
CA VAL A 287 -1.82 6.14 -31.85
C VAL A 287 -1.33 7.20 -32.85
N GLY A 288 -0.16 7.78 -32.61
CA GLY A 288 0.46 8.79 -33.49
C GLY A 288 1.96 8.92 -33.28
N ALA A 289 2.61 9.79 -34.06
CA ALA A 289 4.04 10.08 -33.91
C ALA A 289 4.35 10.79 -32.58
N GLY A 290 3.35 11.41 -31.96
CA GLY A 290 3.44 12.05 -30.66
C GLY A 290 2.06 12.35 -30.06
N PRO A 291 2.02 12.90 -28.83
CA PRO A 291 0.78 13.16 -28.10
C PRO A 291 -0.22 14.02 -28.88
N ALA A 292 0.23 15.08 -29.56
CA ALA A 292 -0.63 15.99 -30.30
C ALA A 292 -1.37 15.30 -31.47
N GLU A 293 -0.68 14.45 -32.22
CA GLU A 293 -1.26 13.68 -33.32
C GLU A 293 -2.21 12.60 -32.80
N ALA A 294 -1.79 11.86 -31.76
CA ALA A 294 -2.61 10.83 -31.12
C ALA A 294 -3.93 11.42 -30.61
N TYR A 295 -3.88 12.56 -29.93
CA TYR A 295 -5.09 13.27 -29.48
C TYR A 295 -5.98 13.70 -30.64
N SER A 296 -5.39 14.31 -31.67
CA SER A 296 -6.15 14.79 -32.83
C SER A 296 -6.89 13.68 -33.56
N LYS A 297 -6.34 12.46 -33.59
CA LYS A 297 -7.00 11.28 -34.13
C LYS A 297 -8.07 10.73 -33.18
N ALA A 298 -7.74 10.56 -31.90
CA ALA A 298 -8.68 10.03 -30.90
C ALA A 298 -9.93 10.91 -30.78
N PHE A 299 -9.76 12.24 -30.79
CA PHE A 299 -10.87 13.19 -30.73
C PHE A 299 -11.80 13.11 -31.96
N LYS A 300 -11.29 12.72 -33.13
CA LYS A 300 -12.10 12.60 -34.36
C LYS A 300 -13.02 11.38 -34.35
N THR A 301 -12.80 10.40 -33.47
CA THR A 301 -13.63 9.20 -33.36
C THR A 301 -15.07 9.57 -32.97
N ASP A 302 -15.23 10.31 -31.87
CA ASP A 302 -16.51 10.87 -31.46
C ASP A 302 -16.32 12.18 -30.66
N PRO A 303 -16.27 13.34 -31.34
CA PRO A 303 -16.13 14.64 -30.70
C PRO A 303 -17.26 14.98 -29.72
N THR A 304 -18.45 14.41 -29.92
CA THR A 304 -19.64 14.71 -29.09
C THR A 304 -19.50 14.01 -27.75
N SER A 305 -19.13 12.73 -27.76
CA SER A 305 -18.91 11.96 -26.54
C SER A 305 -17.64 12.40 -25.80
N ALA A 306 -16.62 12.90 -26.51
CA ALA A 306 -15.39 13.41 -25.89
C ALA A 306 -15.62 14.65 -25.00
N PHE A 307 -16.74 15.36 -25.14
CA PHE A 307 -17.04 16.52 -24.30
C PHE A 307 -17.23 16.10 -22.82
N GLY A 308 -16.39 16.66 -21.94
CA GLY A 308 -16.33 16.31 -20.52
C GLY A 308 -15.70 14.95 -20.24
N GLY A 309 -15.00 14.38 -21.22
CA GLY A 309 -14.30 13.11 -21.08
C GLY A 309 -13.08 13.19 -20.17
N ILE A 310 -12.55 12.00 -19.88
CA ILE A 310 -11.26 11.79 -19.23
C ILE A 310 -10.25 11.38 -20.28
N ILE A 311 -9.09 12.03 -20.27
CA ILE A 311 -8.07 11.88 -21.30
C ILE A 311 -6.79 11.33 -20.66
N ALA A 312 -6.21 10.31 -21.27
CA ALA A 312 -4.96 9.70 -20.86
C ALA A 312 -3.96 9.67 -22.02
N PHE A 313 -2.70 9.99 -21.72
CA PHE A 313 -1.55 9.80 -22.61
C PHE A 313 -0.55 8.85 -21.97
N ASN A 314 0.12 8.01 -22.77
CA ASN A 314 1.26 7.18 -22.32
C ASN A 314 2.63 7.85 -22.56
N ARG A 315 2.63 9.15 -22.85
CA ARG A 315 3.82 9.99 -23.08
C ARG A 315 3.61 11.34 -22.41
N GLU A 316 4.71 12.07 -22.21
CA GLU A 316 4.67 13.45 -21.71
C GLU A 316 3.70 14.29 -22.55
N VAL A 317 2.86 15.08 -21.87
CA VAL A 317 2.04 16.08 -22.56
C VAL A 317 2.89 17.34 -22.75
N ASP A 318 3.22 17.62 -24.00
CA ASP A 318 3.91 18.84 -24.44
C ASP A 318 2.93 20.01 -24.66
N GLY A 319 3.47 21.20 -24.92
CA GLY A 319 2.67 22.39 -25.19
C GLY A 319 1.73 22.25 -26.40
N ALA A 320 2.14 21.52 -27.44
CA ALA A 320 1.33 21.35 -28.65
C ALA A 320 0.09 20.50 -28.38
N ALA A 321 0.26 19.37 -27.68
CA ALA A 321 -0.85 18.53 -27.25
C ALA A 321 -1.75 19.24 -26.25
N ALA A 322 -1.16 19.94 -25.28
CA ALA A 322 -1.90 20.69 -24.27
C ALA A 322 -2.80 21.76 -24.90
N GLN A 323 -2.32 22.51 -25.89
CA GLN A 323 -3.12 23.51 -26.60
C GLN A 323 -4.31 22.90 -27.34
N LEU A 324 -4.18 21.68 -27.87
CA LEU A 324 -5.29 20.99 -28.52
C LEU A 324 -6.34 20.56 -27.49
N VAL A 325 -5.91 19.91 -26.41
CA VAL A 325 -6.80 19.45 -25.33
C VAL A 325 -7.49 20.62 -24.64
N ALA A 326 -6.77 21.73 -24.42
CA ALA A 326 -7.30 22.93 -23.76
C ALA A 326 -8.43 23.62 -24.56
N LYS A 327 -8.65 23.28 -25.82
CA LYS A 327 -9.83 23.76 -26.57
C LYS A 327 -11.13 23.10 -26.10
N GLN A 328 -11.04 21.94 -25.46
CA GLN A 328 -12.19 21.16 -25.01
C GLN A 328 -12.49 21.37 -23.52
N PHE A 329 -13.71 21.01 -23.15
CA PHE A 329 -14.06 20.76 -21.76
C PHE A 329 -13.60 19.33 -21.40
N VAL A 330 -12.67 19.24 -20.45
CA VAL A 330 -12.07 17.99 -19.96
C VAL A 330 -12.20 17.97 -18.44
N GLU A 331 -12.57 16.82 -17.87
CA GLU A 331 -12.69 16.66 -16.42
C GLU A 331 -11.34 16.30 -15.78
N VAL A 332 -10.67 15.30 -16.37
CA VAL A 332 -9.38 14.76 -15.92
C VAL A 332 -8.46 14.56 -17.12
N LEU A 333 -7.19 14.97 -16.98
CA LEU A 333 -6.12 14.71 -17.93
C LEU A 333 -4.96 14.02 -17.21
N MET A 334 -4.52 12.87 -17.73
CA MET A 334 -3.48 12.04 -17.14
C MET A 334 -2.31 11.82 -18.10
N ALA A 335 -1.10 11.84 -17.56
CA ALA A 335 0.13 11.57 -18.30
C ALA A 335 1.28 11.16 -17.37
N PRO A 336 2.36 10.56 -17.90
CA PRO A 336 3.60 10.32 -17.16
C PRO A 336 4.25 11.60 -16.63
N SER A 337 4.17 12.67 -17.41
CA SER A 337 4.67 13.99 -17.10
C SER A 337 3.97 15.07 -17.93
N PHE A 338 4.16 16.31 -17.51
CA PHE A 338 3.68 17.50 -18.22
C PHE A 338 4.85 18.47 -18.36
N SER A 339 5.07 18.97 -19.58
CA SER A 339 5.99 20.07 -19.83
C SER A 339 5.55 21.36 -19.13
N ALA A 340 6.46 22.33 -18.98
CA ALA A 340 6.12 23.63 -18.40
C ALA A 340 5.06 24.36 -19.24
N GLU A 341 5.16 24.26 -20.56
CA GLU A 341 4.21 24.81 -21.52
C GLU A 341 2.82 24.17 -21.39
N ALA A 342 2.77 22.85 -21.15
CA ALA A 342 1.51 22.15 -20.90
C ALA A 342 0.86 22.61 -19.59
N LEU A 343 1.62 22.74 -18.50
CA LEU A 343 1.10 23.23 -17.24
C LEU A 343 0.55 24.66 -17.37
N GLU A 344 1.25 25.54 -18.08
CA GLU A 344 0.78 26.91 -18.31
C GLU A 344 -0.52 26.94 -19.13
N ALA A 345 -0.67 26.07 -20.14
CA ALA A 345 -1.90 25.98 -20.95
C ALA A 345 -3.14 25.59 -20.12
N PHE A 346 -2.96 24.85 -19.01
CA PHE A 346 -4.06 24.44 -18.13
C PHE A 346 -4.24 25.30 -16.88
N LYS A 347 -3.32 26.21 -16.58
CA LYS A 347 -3.36 27.06 -15.38
C LYS A 347 -4.65 27.87 -15.24
N GLY A 348 -5.18 28.38 -16.35
CA GLY A 348 -6.48 29.09 -16.38
C GLY A 348 -7.70 28.17 -16.21
N LYS A 349 -7.53 26.85 -16.36
CA LYS A 349 -8.58 25.84 -16.23
C LYS A 349 -8.58 25.21 -14.84
N VAL A 350 -8.83 26.03 -13.82
CA VAL A 350 -8.71 25.67 -12.39
C VAL A 350 -9.48 24.43 -11.93
N ASN A 351 -10.50 24.00 -12.68
CA ASN A 351 -11.31 22.82 -12.35
C ASN A 351 -10.74 21.50 -12.91
N VAL A 352 -9.90 21.56 -13.94
CA VAL A 352 -9.35 20.39 -14.61
C VAL A 352 -8.37 19.69 -13.68
N ARG A 353 -8.57 18.38 -13.45
CA ARG A 353 -7.61 17.58 -12.69
C ARG A 353 -6.49 17.14 -13.61
N LEU A 354 -5.28 17.61 -13.31
CA LEU A 354 -4.06 17.09 -13.96
C LEU A 354 -3.46 16.03 -13.05
N LEU A 355 -3.43 14.78 -13.49
CA LEU A 355 -2.82 13.68 -12.75
C LEU A 355 -1.52 13.27 -13.43
N GLN A 356 -0.42 13.37 -12.69
CA GLN A 356 0.88 12.87 -13.11
C GLN A 356 1.09 11.47 -12.53
N ILE A 357 1.27 10.48 -13.40
CA ILE A 357 1.39 9.07 -13.00
C ILE A 357 2.55 8.46 -13.78
N ALA A 358 3.68 8.21 -13.11
CA ALA A 358 4.83 7.60 -13.77
C ALA A 358 4.48 6.22 -14.33
N LEU A 359 4.89 5.95 -15.56
CA LEU A 359 4.82 4.60 -16.10
C LEU A 359 5.86 3.70 -15.43
N PRO A 360 5.57 2.40 -15.28
CA PRO A 360 6.55 1.44 -14.79
C PRO A 360 7.76 1.38 -15.73
N ALA A 361 8.93 1.04 -15.17
CA ALA A 361 10.16 0.84 -15.95
C ALA A 361 10.12 -0.41 -16.86
N GLY A 362 9.05 -1.22 -16.76
CA GLY A 362 8.90 -2.50 -17.43
C GLY A 362 9.55 -3.65 -16.66
N GLY A 363 9.44 -4.85 -17.21
CA GLY A 363 10.07 -6.05 -16.65
C GLY A 363 9.48 -7.35 -17.15
N ALA A 364 9.98 -8.47 -16.63
CA ALA A 364 9.60 -9.81 -17.08
C ALA A 364 8.26 -10.31 -16.54
N THR A 365 7.64 -9.61 -15.59
CA THR A 365 6.37 -10.00 -14.98
C THR A 365 5.31 -8.93 -15.20
N PRO A 366 4.01 -9.28 -15.24
CA PRO A 366 2.93 -8.29 -15.33
C PRO A 366 3.03 -7.21 -14.25
N TRP A 367 3.41 -7.58 -13.03
CA TRP A 367 3.63 -6.64 -11.92
C TRP A 367 4.68 -5.57 -12.23
N LEU A 368 5.84 -5.98 -12.76
CA LEU A 368 6.92 -5.04 -13.13
C LEU A 368 6.52 -4.18 -14.34
N GLN A 369 5.57 -4.63 -15.14
CA GLN A 369 4.93 -3.88 -16.22
C GLN A 369 3.75 -3.02 -15.73
N GLY A 370 3.56 -2.89 -14.40
CA GLY A 370 2.52 -2.07 -13.80
C GLY A 370 1.10 -2.57 -14.04
N ARG A 371 0.95 -3.89 -14.20
CA ARG A 371 -0.34 -4.57 -14.29
C ARG A 371 -0.74 -5.18 -12.97
N ASN A 372 -2.04 -5.09 -12.68
CA ASN A 372 -2.63 -5.75 -11.53
C ASN A 372 -2.54 -7.28 -11.68
N ALA A 373 -2.41 -7.98 -10.55
CA ALA A 373 -2.34 -9.43 -10.53
C ALA A 373 -3.75 -10.07 -10.52
N GLY A 374 -4.69 -9.43 -9.82
CA GLY A 374 -6.06 -9.93 -9.66
C GLY A 374 -7.09 -8.83 -9.89
N ASP A 375 -8.30 -9.28 -10.21
CA ASP A 375 -9.50 -8.47 -10.34
C ASP A 375 -10.60 -9.04 -9.45
N SER A 376 -11.47 -8.17 -8.94
CA SER A 376 -12.55 -8.59 -8.07
C SER A 376 -13.84 -7.82 -8.32
N LYS A 377 -14.95 -8.55 -8.33
CA LYS A 377 -16.28 -7.98 -8.56
C LYS A 377 -17.21 -8.32 -7.41
N ARG A 378 -17.82 -7.29 -6.83
CA ARG A 378 -18.89 -7.48 -5.83
C ARG A 378 -20.13 -8.07 -6.51
N VAL A 379 -20.69 -9.09 -5.89
CA VAL A 379 -22.05 -9.57 -6.13
C VAL A 379 -22.85 -9.39 -4.85
N GLY A 380 -24.18 -9.54 -4.89
CA GLY A 380 -25.03 -9.37 -3.71
C GLY A 380 -24.53 -10.23 -2.53
N SER A 381 -24.04 -9.58 -1.47
CA SER A 381 -23.41 -10.22 -0.30
C SER A 381 -22.23 -11.15 -0.58
N GLY A 382 -21.59 -11.07 -1.76
CA GLY A 382 -20.48 -11.94 -2.16
C GLY A 382 -19.39 -11.22 -2.95
N LEU A 383 -18.35 -11.97 -3.31
CA LEU A 383 -17.18 -11.49 -4.07
C LEU A 383 -16.75 -12.55 -5.09
N LEU A 384 -16.59 -12.16 -6.34
CA LEU A 384 -15.91 -12.94 -7.37
C LEU A 384 -14.47 -12.44 -7.46
N VAL A 385 -13.51 -13.35 -7.58
CA VAL A 385 -12.07 -13.05 -7.67
C VAL A 385 -11.50 -13.84 -8.84
N GLN A 386 -10.66 -13.20 -9.64
CA GLN A 386 -10.00 -13.78 -10.81
C GLN A 386 -8.63 -13.13 -11.01
N THR A 387 -7.78 -13.72 -11.86
CA THR A 387 -6.60 -13.03 -12.39
C THR A 387 -7.02 -11.86 -13.28
N SER A 388 -6.25 -10.78 -13.30
CA SER A 388 -6.46 -9.71 -14.29
C SER A 388 -6.20 -10.21 -15.71
N ASP A 389 -6.88 -9.62 -16.70
CA ASP A 389 -6.63 -9.92 -18.11
C ASP A 389 -5.32 -9.28 -18.60
N ASN A 390 -4.22 -9.98 -18.39
CA ASN A 390 -2.88 -9.60 -18.80
C ASN A 390 -2.43 -10.34 -20.07
N HIS A 391 -3.36 -10.94 -20.82
CA HIS A 391 -3.03 -11.69 -22.02
C HIS A 391 -2.86 -10.75 -23.22
N PHE A 392 -1.61 -10.58 -23.67
CA PHE A 392 -1.29 -9.84 -24.89
C PHE A 392 -1.26 -10.78 -26.09
N LEU A 393 -2.26 -10.65 -26.96
CA LEU A 393 -2.30 -11.34 -28.24
C LEU A 393 -1.12 -10.90 -29.10
N LYS A 394 -0.36 -11.83 -29.67
CA LYS A 394 0.70 -11.52 -30.62
C LYS A 394 0.24 -11.79 -32.04
N ARG A 395 0.87 -11.10 -32.99
CA ARG A 395 0.60 -11.29 -34.43
C ARG A 395 0.84 -12.73 -34.88
N GLU A 396 1.78 -13.44 -34.26
CA GLU A 396 2.07 -14.86 -34.53
C GLU A 396 0.97 -15.82 -34.04
N ASP A 397 0.14 -15.39 -33.09
CA ASP A 397 -0.99 -16.17 -32.59
C ASP A 397 -2.21 -16.12 -33.54
N LEU A 398 -2.21 -15.17 -34.49
CA LEU A 398 -3.31 -14.97 -35.42
C LEU A 398 -3.38 -16.11 -36.45
N LYS A 399 -4.58 -16.67 -36.60
CA LYS A 399 -4.91 -17.60 -37.68
C LYS A 399 -5.81 -16.94 -38.71
N ILE A 400 -5.29 -16.74 -39.92
CA ILE A 400 -6.06 -16.19 -41.04
C ILE A 400 -6.93 -17.31 -41.63
N VAL A 401 -8.24 -17.20 -41.49
CA VAL A 401 -9.23 -18.20 -41.92
C VAL A 401 -9.88 -17.90 -43.28
N THR A 402 -9.47 -16.80 -43.92
CA THR A 402 -9.97 -16.34 -45.23
C THR A 402 -8.95 -16.57 -46.33
N THR A 403 -9.42 -16.68 -47.58
CA THR A 403 -8.53 -16.73 -48.76
C THR A 403 -7.77 -15.43 -48.96
N LEU A 404 -8.48 -14.28 -48.89
CA LEU A 404 -7.86 -12.96 -48.97
C LEU A 404 -7.03 -12.72 -47.71
N GLN A 405 -5.74 -12.46 -47.91
CA GLN A 405 -4.81 -12.14 -46.83
C GLN A 405 -4.88 -10.64 -46.52
N PRO A 406 -4.99 -10.24 -45.24
CA PRO A 406 -4.89 -8.84 -44.85
C PRO A 406 -3.51 -8.29 -45.17
N THR A 407 -3.45 -7.01 -45.51
CA THR A 407 -2.17 -6.28 -45.64
C THR A 407 -1.52 -6.12 -44.25
N ALA A 408 -0.23 -5.75 -44.23
CA ALA A 408 0.45 -5.48 -42.96
C ALA A 408 -0.25 -4.38 -42.15
N GLN A 409 -0.67 -3.29 -42.80
CA GLN A 409 -1.42 -2.22 -42.14
C GLN A 409 -2.76 -2.70 -41.59
N GLN A 410 -3.50 -3.51 -42.35
CA GLN A 410 -4.77 -4.07 -41.87
C GLN A 410 -4.57 -4.98 -40.65
N LEU A 411 -3.47 -5.75 -40.61
CA LEU A 411 -3.12 -6.55 -39.43
C LEU A 411 -2.79 -5.66 -38.24
N ASP A 412 -2.02 -4.59 -38.43
CA ASP A 412 -1.67 -3.66 -37.36
C ASP A 412 -2.91 -2.92 -36.82
N ASP A 413 -3.84 -2.53 -37.71
CA ASP A 413 -5.13 -1.94 -37.35
C ASP A 413 -6.02 -2.93 -36.58
N LEU A 414 -6.04 -4.21 -36.97
CA LEU A 414 -6.76 -5.27 -36.26
C LEU A 414 -6.18 -5.52 -34.87
N MET A 415 -4.84 -5.54 -34.74
CA MET A 415 -4.18 -5.67 -33.44
C MET A 415 -4.48 -4.48 -32.53
N PHE A 416 -4.44 -3.25 -33.08
CA PHE A 416 -4.85 -2.05 -32.37
C PHE A 416 -6.31 -2.18 -31.88
N ALA A 417 -7.23 -2.55 -32.76
CA ALA A 417 -8.64 -2.71 -32.42
C ALA A 417 -8.86 -3.81 -31.36
N TRP A 418 -8.12 -4.92 -31.42
CA TRP A 418 -8.17 -5.98 -30.43
C TRP A 418 -7.77 -5.48 -29.04
N THR A 419 -6.67 -4.73 -28.95
CA THR A 419 -6.24 -4.12 -27.68
C THR A 419 -7.26 -3.13 -27.14
N VAL A 420 -7.87 -2.31 -28.00
CA VAL A 420 -8.91 -1.36 -27.58
C VAL A 420 -10.15 -2.09 -27.07
N ALA A 421 -10.60 -3.14 -27.76
CA ALA A 421 -11.83 -3.86 -27.43
C ALA A 421 -11.81 -4.59 -26.07
N GLN A 422 -10.64 -4.71 -25.44
CA GLN A 422 -10.50 -5.20 -24.07
C GLN A 422 -11.08 -4.22 -23.03
N TYR A 423 -11.16 -2.93 -23.36
CA TYR A 423 -11.58 -1.82 -22.49
C TYR A 423 -12.89 -1.22 -22.99
#